data_AF-A0A7Y5QM07-F1
#
_entry.id   AF-A0A7Y5QM07-F1
#
_cell.length_a   1.000
_cell.length_b   1.000
_cell.length_c   1.000
_cell.angle_alpha   90.00
_cell.angle_beta   90.00
_cell.angle_gamma   90.00
#
_symmetry.space_group_name_H-M   'P 1'
#
loop_
_entity.id
_entity.type
_entity.pdbx_description
1 polymer ?
#
loop_
_entity_poly.entity_id
_entity_poly.type
_entity_poly.pdbx_seq_one_letter_code
_entity_poly.pdbx_strand_id
1 'polypeptide(L)'
;MRTSQYRAAVIAAAASLVVAPVALAAQSIGTVVVAHGGDSVWNSLVREIVVKARTGGPTEVSFLMGPEASRTRFQDVVARLESGGASRVVVVPLLVSSHSGHYEQIRWLAGLTDSLDPVMHEHLHHGGIERPRTKIPIEVMPALDGSAELAAVLADRALALESDPRSHGLVLVGHGPNSAEEYAAWMQHLRVVADSVGRRTGFRDVRVEMVREDAPAPVRAEAVRRLRDLVDLQARLT
;
A
#
# COMPACT_ATOMS: atom_id res chain seq x y z
N MET A 1 -43.85 21.90 84.32
CA MET A 1 -42.94 22.46 83.30
C MET A 1 -41.61 21.70 83.34
N ARG A 2 -41.42 20.73 82.43
CA ARG A 2 -40.12 20.12 82.10
C ARG A 2 -40.15 19.88 80.59
N THR A 3 -39.41 20.67 79.83
CA THR A 3 -39.34 20.59 78.36
C THR A 3 -38.36 19.51 77.94
N SER A 4 -38.87 18.48 77.26
CA SER A 4 -38.11 17.42 76.60
C SER A 4 -37.43 17.99 75.34
N GLN A 5 -36.11 17.87 75.24
CA GLN A 5 -35.38 18.20 74.01
C GLN A 5 -35.13 16.90 73.22
N TYR A 6 -35.87 16.72 72.13
CA TYR A 6 -35.59 15.70 71.13
C TYR A 6 -34.41 16.17 70.27
N ARG A 7 -33.29 15.44 70.30
CA ARG A 7 -32.20 15.59 69.32
C ARG A 7 -32.49 14.69 68.13
N ALA A 8 -32.90 15.27 67.00
CA ALA A 8 -32.96 14.57 65.73
C ALA A 8 -31.53 14.47 65.16
N ALA A 9 -31.04 13.25 64.97
CA ALA A 9 -29.80 13.00 64.24
C ALA A 9 -30.12 12.96 62.74
N VAL A 10 -29.65 13.94 61.98
CA VAL A 10 -29.69 13.92 60.52
C VAL A 10 -28.49 13.14 60.03
N ILE A 11 -28.72 11.93 59.52
CA ILE A 11 -27.70 11.14 58.82
C ILE A 11 -27.70 11.62 57.36
N ALA A 12 -26.69 12.42 57.00
CA ALA A 12 -26.45 12.79 55.61
C ALA A 12 -25.73 11.63 54.91
N ALA A 13 -26.46 10.85 54.10
CA ALA A 13 -25.87 9.86 53.21
C ALA A 13 -25.31 10.57 51.97
N ALA A 14 -23.99 10.75 51.92
CA ALA A 14 -23.31 11.25 50.74
C ALA A 14 -23.23 10.11 49.69
N ALA A 15 -24.19 10.08 48.77
CA ALA A 15 -24.11 9.25 47.58
C ALA A 15 -22.99 9.78 46.68
N SER A 16 -21.80 9.17 46.80
CA SER A 16 -20.68 9.47 45.90
C SER A 16 -20.96 8.81 44.56
N LEU A 17 -21.47 9.57 43.59
CA LEU A 17 -21.49 9.14 42.19
C LEU A 17 -20.03 9.04 41.72
N VAL A 18 -19.51 7.82 41.64
CA VAL A 18 -18.30 7.53 40.89
C VAL A 18 -18.68 7.60 39.41
N VAL A 19 -18.51 8.78 38.81
CA VAL A 19 -18.49 8.92 37.36
C VAL A 19 -17.18 8.31 36.90
N ALA A 20 -17.21 7.05 36.49
CA ALA A 20 -16.09 6.46 35.78
C ALA A 20 -15.85 7.33 34.53
N PRO A 21 -14.61 7.76 34.25
CA PRO A 21 -14.33 8.40 32.98
C PRO A 21 -14.63 7.34 31.93
N VAL A 22 -15.68 7.58 31.13
CA VAL A 22 -15.78 6.94 29.82
C VAL A 22 -14.55 7.47 29.10
N ALA A 23 -13.48 6.67 29.06
CA ALA A 23 -12.37 6.93 28.18
C ALA A 23 -13.02 7.08 26.81
N LEU A 24 -13.03 8.30 26.28
CA LEU A 24 -13.35 8.53 24.89
C LEU A 24 -12.36 7.63 24.16
N ALA A 25 -12.81 6.46 23.69
CA ALA A 25 -11.94 5.55 22.98
C ALA A 25 -11.27 6.40 21.91
N ALA A 26 -9.95 6.56 22.01
CA ALA A 26 -9.23 7.41 21.09
C ALA A 26 -9.65 6.95 19.69
N GLN A 27 -10.26 7.86 18.93
CA GLN A 27 -10.72 7.62 17.57
C GLN A 27 -9.51 7.20 16.75
N SER A 28 -9.28 5.89 16.71
CA SER A 28 -8.02 5.33 16.25
C SER A 28 -8.07 5.16 14.74
N ILE A 29 -6.94 5.46 14.10
CA ILE A 29 -6.79 5.23 12.66
C ILE A 29 -6.29 3.81 12.49
N GLY A 30 -7.08 2.97 11.83
CA GLY A 30 -6.65 1.66 11.37
C GLY A 30 -5.91 1.78 10.03
N THR A 31 -4.80 1.08 9.88
CA THR A 31 -4.07 1.03 8.61
C THR A 31 -4.25 -0.34 7.95
N VAL A 32 -4.59 -0.37 6.66
CA VAL A 32 -4.56 -1.59 5.84
C VAL A 32 -3.48 -1.44 4.80
N VAL A 33 -2.44 -2.26 4.89
CA VAL A 33 -1.46 -2.39 3.80
C VAL A 33 -2.01 -3.38 2.79
N VAL A 34 -2.29 -2.91 1.58
CA VAL A 34 -2.80 -3.77 0.50
C VAL A 34 -1.67 -4.04 -0.49
N ALA A 35 -1.35 -5.30 -0.68
CA ALA A 35 -0.25 -5.72 -1.55
C ALA A 35 -0.74 -6.73 -2.60
N HIS A 36 0.00 -6.90 -3.69
CA HIS A 36 -0.38 -7.82 -4.76
C HIS A 36 -0.64 -9.24 -4.23
N GLY A 37 0.27 -9.80 -3.44
CA GLY A 37 0.20 -11.19 -2.98
C GLY A 37 1.03 -12.10 -3.88
N GLY A 38 1.75 -13.05 -3.30
CA GLY A 38 2.62 -13.96 -4.02
C GLY A 38 2.69 -15.31 -3.31
N ASP A 39 3.86 -15.93 -3.40
CA ASP A 39 4.16 -17.11 -2.60
C ASP A 39 4.37 -16.78 -1.11
N SER A 40 4.61 -17.80 -0.29
CA SER A 40 4.79 -17.65 1.15
C SER A 40 6.00 -16.79 1.51
N VAL A 41 7.06 -16.80 0.70
CA VAL A 41 8.28 -16.02 0.95
C VAL A 41 7.99 -14.54 0.70
N TRP A 42 7.38 -14.21 -0.45
CA TRP A 42 6.98 -12.86 -0.78
C TRP A 42 5.99 -12.30 0.26
N ASN A 43 4.97 -13.07 0.63
CA ASN A 43 3.98 -12.63 1.62
C ASN A 43 4.60 -12.42 3.01
N SER A 44 5.61 -13.22 3.39
CA SER A 44 6.33 -13.03 4.66
C SER A 44 7.05 -11.69 4.72
N LEU A 45 7.73 -11.30 3.65
CA LEU A 45 8.44 -10.03 3.58
C LEU A 45 7.49 -8.83 3.75
N VAL A 46 6.29 -8.91 3.17
CA VAL A 46 5.25 -7.89 3.36
C VAL A 46 4.82 -7.79 4.82
N ARG A 47 4.54 -8.92 5.47
CA ARG A 47 4.18 -8.92 6.90
C ARG A 47 5.29 -8.37 7.78
N GLU A 48 6.53 -8.75 7.50
CA GLU A 48 7.69 -8.28 8.26
C GLU A 48 7.89 -6.77 8.17
N ILE A 49 7.69 -6.17 7.00
CA ILE A 49 7.77 -4.71 6.87
C ILE A 49 6.59 -4.00 7.55
N VAL A 50 5.39 -4.58 7.48
CA VAL A 50 4.19 -4.03 8.13
C VAL A 50 4.34 -4.02 9.65
N VAL A 51 4.90 -5.07 10.26
CA VAL A 51 5.18 -5.11 11.71
C VAL A 51 6.17 -4.02 12.13
N LYS A 52 7.09 -3.66 11.24
CA LYS A 52 8.08 -2.59 11.47
C LYS A 52 7.51 -1.20 11.20
N ALA A 53 6.41 -1.09 10.46
CA ALA A 53 5.79 0.17 10.12
C ALA A 53 5.15 0.81 11.36
N ARG A 54 5.70 1.94 11.81
CA ARG A 54 5.18 2.68 12.97
C ARG A 54 4.05 3.61 12.52
N THR A 55 2.87 3.04 12.24
CA THR A 55 1.69 3.78 11.75
C THR A 55 0.95 4.57 12.83
N GLY A 56 1.24 4.30 14.12
CA GLY A 56 0.59 4.96 15.26
C GLY A 56 -0.80 4.37 15.61
N GLY A 57 -1.20 3.26 14.96
CA GLY A 57 -2.47 2.59 15.18
C GLY A 57 -2.44 1.10 14.79
N PRO A 58 -3.57 0.38 14.92
CA PRO A 58 -3.65 -1.01 14.51
C PRO A 58 -3.42 -1.13 13.00
N THR A 59 -2.64 -2.13 12.59
CA THR A 59 -2.27 -2.34 11.19
C THR A 59 -2.57 -3.76 10.77
N GLU A 60 -3.19 -3.91 9.61
CA GLU A 60 -3.58 -5.17 8.99
C GLU A 60 -3.00 -5.26 7.56
N VAL A 61 -2.90 -6.49 7.04
CA VAL A 61 -2.44 -6.76 5.66
C VAL A 61 -3.56 -7.40 4.87
N SER A 62 -3.73 -6.97 3.63
CA SER A 62 -4.61 -7.62 2.66
C SER A 62 -3.85 -7.92 1.36
N PHE A 63 -3.93 -9.17 0.89
CA PHE A 63 -3.40 -9.58 -0.40
C PHE A 63 -4.51 -9.67 -1.44
N LEU A 64 -4.24 -9.14 -2.64
CA LEU A 64 -5.20 -9.14 -3.76
C LEU A 64 -5.19 -10.47 -4.53
N MET A 65 -4.04 -11.17 -4.54
CA MET A 65 -3.75 -12.34 -5.34
C MET A 65 -3.00 -13.41 -4.52
N GLY A 66 -2.91 -14.61 -5.09
CA GLY A 66 -2.15 -15.71 -4.53
C GLY A 66 -2.89 -16.48 -3.43
N PRO A 67 -2.28 -17.55 -2.88
CA PRO A 67 -2.96 -18.50 -2.00
C PRO A 67 -3.49 -17.91 -0.69
N GLU A 68 -2.92 -16.79 -0.24
CA GLU A 68 -3.30 -16.13 1.01
C GLU A 68 -4.41 -15.08 0.83
N ALA A 69 -4.74 -14.66 -0.39
CA ALA A 69 -5.76 -13.64 -0.65
C ALA A 69 -7.09 -13.94 0.04
N SER A 70 -7.54 -15.21 -0.02
CA SER A 70 -8.77 -15.69 0.61
C SER A 70 -8.75 -15.69 2.14
N ARG A 71 -7.58 -15.57 2.77
CA ARG A 71 -7.40 -15.52 4.24
C ARG A 71 -7.19 -14.10 4.74
N THR A 72 -6.78 -13.19 3.87
CA THR A 72 -6.49 -11.78 4.17
C THR A 72 -7.41 -10.85 3.39
N ARG A 73 -8.69 -11.21 3.28
CA ARG A 73 -9.64 -10.49 2.43
C ARG A 73 -9.87 -9.07 2.93
N PHE A 74 -9.97 -8.12 2.01
CA PHE A 74 -10.07 -6.69 2.33
C PHE A 74 -11.25 -6.38 3.27
N GLN A 75 -12.41 -6.98 3.02
CA GLN A 75 -13.58 -6.79 3.87
C GLN A 75 -13.39 -7.30 5.31
N ASP A 76 -12.64 -8.38 5.50
CA ASP A 76 -12.41 -8.97 6.83
C ASP A 76 -11.43 -8.14 7.64
N VAL A 77 -10.35 -7.64 7.01
CA VAL A 77 -9.36 -6.79 7.68
C VAL A 77 -9.99 -5.46 8.10
N VAL A 78 -10.85 -4.87 7.26
CA VAL A 78 -11.59 -3.65 7.61
C VAL A 78 -12.53 -3.90 8.78
N ALA A 79 -13.29 -5.00 8.76
CA ALA A 79 -14.17 -5.36 9.87
C ALA A 79 -13.41 -5.60 11.19
N ARG A 80 -12.21 -6.18 11.14
CA ARG A 80 -11.35 -6.33 12.32
C ARG A 80 -10.88 -4.98 12.87
N LEU A 81 -10.44 -4.06 12.01
CA LEU A 81 -10.04 -2.72 12.44
C LEU A 81 -11.23 -1.96 13.06
N GLU A 82 -12.40 -2.00 12.42
CA GLU A 82 -13.62 -1.35 12.92
C GLU A 82 -14.05 -1.93 14.28
N SER A 83 -14.10 -3.26 14.42
CA SER A 83 -14.42 -3.90 15.70
C SER A 83 -13.36 -3.67 16.79
N GLY A 84 -12.12 -3.40 16.39
CA GLY A 84 -11.03 -2.94 17.25
C GLY A 84 -11.12 -1.46 17.67
N GLY A 85 -12.15 -0.73 17.24
CA GLY A 85 -12.35 0.68 17.60
C GLY A 85 -11.71 1.68 16.64
N ALA A 86 -11.31 1.27 15.44
CA ALA A 86 -10.91 2.21 14.40
C ALA A 86 -12.12 3.03 13.95
N SER A 87 -12.00 4.36 13.96
CA SER A 87 -13.05 5.27 13.49
C SER A 87 -12.84 5.71 12.04
N ARG A 88 -11.71 5.32 11.45
CA ARG A 88 -11.32 5.55 10.05
C ARG A 88 -10.28 4.50 9.65
N VAL A 89 -10.30 4.10 8.38
CA VAL A 89 -9.26 3.27 7.77
C VAL A 89 -8.44 4.08 6.77
N VAL A 90 -7.12 3.94 6.83
CA VAL A 90 -6.18 4.40 5.80
C VAL A 90 -5.62 3.18 5.08
N VAL A 91 -5.84 3.11 3.78
CA VAL A 91 -5.28 2.09 2.90
C VAL A 91 -3.96 2.59 2.35
N VAL A 92 -2.91 1.79 2.55
CA VAL A 92 -1.56 2.03 2.02
C VAL A 92 -1.26 0.96 0.96
N PRO A 93 -1.33 1.29 -0.33
CA PRO A 93 -1.01 0.34 -1.39
C PRO A 93 0.49 0.07 -1.44
N LEU A 94 0.90 -1.17 -1.20
CA LEU A 94 2.24 -1.64 -1.48
C LEU A 94 2.34 -2.08 -2.95
N LEU A 95 2.16 -1.09 -3.83
CA LEU A 95 2.17 -1.22 -5.29
C LEU A 95 3.19 -0.24 -5.88
N VAL A 96 3.68 -0.52 -7.09
CA VAL A 96 4.63 0.36 -7.77
C VAL A 96 3.97 1.63 -8.30
N SER A 97 2.72 1.55 -8.77
CA SER A 97 2.06 2.65 -9.47
C SER A 97 0.58 2.76 -9.12
N SER A 98 0.12 4.00 -8.97
CA SER A 98 -1.29 4.36 -8.80
C SER A 98 -2.10 4.23 -10.09
N HIS A 99 -1.44 3.92 -11.22
CA HIS A 99 -2.07 3.72 -12.53
C HIS A 99 -2.06 2.24 -12.91
N SER A 100 -2.35 1.36 -11.96
CA SER A 100 -2.39 -0.10 -12.16
C SER A 100 -3.80 -0.63 -11.94
N GLY A 101 -4.18 -1.71 -12.64
CA GLY A 101 -5.45 -2.39 -12.41
C GLY A 101 -5.67 -2.80 -10.94
N HIS A 102 -4.60 -3.20 -10.23
CA HIS A 102 -4.68 -3.50 -8.80
C HIS A 102 -4.90 -2.26 -7.91
N TYR A 103 -4.39 -1.09 -8.31
CA TYR A 103 -4.74 0.15 -7.62
C TYR A 103 -6.22 0.51 -7.84
N GLU A 104 -6.75 0.29 -9.05
CA GLU A 104 -8.18 0.46 -9.33
C GLU A 104 -9.05 -0.53 -8.54
N GLN A 105 -8.61 -1.78 -8.30
CA GLN A 105 -9.28 -2.68 -7.37
C GLN A 105 -9.37 -2.08 -5.97
N ILE A 106 -8.29 -1.49 -5.46
CA ILE A 106 -8.27 -0.86 -4.14
C ILE A 106 -9.25 0.32 -4.09
N ARG A 107 -9.26 1.17 -5.11
CA ARG A 107 -10.22 2.30 -5.22
C ARG A 107 -11.65 1.80 -5.23
N TRP A 108 -11.93 0.75 -5.99
CA TRP A 108 -13.26 0.15 -6.06
C TRP A 108 -13.68 -0.46 -4.72
N LEU A 109 -12.77 -1.15 -4.02
CA LEU A 109 -12.99 -1.72 -2.69
C LEU A 109 -13.27 -0.63 -1.64
N ALA A 110 -12.60 0.51 -1.75
CA ALA A 110 -12.81 1.67 -0.90
C ALA A 110 -14.06 2.50 -1.27
N GLY A 111 -14.76 2.15 -2.36
CA GLY A 111 -15.94 2.89 -2.83
C GLY A 111 -15.63 4.21 -3.53
N LEU A 112 -14.40 4.40 -4.01
CA LEU A 112 -13.97 5.60 -4.73
C LEU A 112 -14.30 5.58 -6.23
N THR A 113 -14.69 4.41 -6.75
CA THR A 113 -15.13 4.20 -8.14
C THR A 113 -16.36 3.29 -8.13
N ASP A 114 -17.29 3.47 -9.06
CA ASP A 114 -18.52 2.67 -9.13
C ASP A 114 -18.35 1.40 -9.97
N SER A 115 -17.44 1.45 -10.95
CA SER A 115 -17.12 0.34 -11.84
C SER A 115 -15.67 -0.10 -11.68
N LEU A 116 -15.41 -1.34 -12.06
CA LEU A 116 -14.10 -1.94 -12.15
C LEU A 116 -14.06 -2.79 -13.42
N ASP A 117 -12.89 -2.87 -14.06
CA ASP A 117 -12.69 -3.70 -15.24
C ASP A 117 -13.06 -5.17 -14.95
N PRO A 118 -13.71 -5.91 -15.88
CA PRO A 118 -14.12 -7.30 -15.65
C PRO A 118 -13.00 -8.24 -15.21
N VAL A 119 -11.78 -8.08 -15.75
CA VAL A 119 -10.62 -8.90 -15.38
C VAL A 119 -10.23 -8.61 -13.93
N MET A 120 -10.21 -7.34 -13.55
CA MET A 120 -9.93 -6.93 -12.18
C MET A 120 -11.03 -7.35 -11.21
N HIS A 121 -12.29 -7.41 -11.65
CA HIS A 121 -13.39 -7.98 -10.88
C HIS A 121 -13.20 -9.49 -10.65
N GLU A 122 -12.82 -10.23 -11.69
CA GLU A 122 -12.59 -11.67 -11.62
C GLU A 122 -11.45 -12.01 -10.65
N HIS A 123 -10.36 -11.24 -10.66
CA HIS A 123 -9.29 -11.36 -9.68
C HIS A 123 -9.78 -11.27 -8.22
N LEU A 124 -10.62 -10.28 -7.91
CA LEU A 124 -11.21 -10.15 -6.57
C LEU A 124 -12.11 -11.34 -6.24
N HIS A 125 -12.93 -11.77 -7.19
CA HIS A 125 -13.83 -12.91 -7.02
C HIS A 125 -13.07 -14.21 -6.70
N HIS A 126 -11.94 -14.48 -7.37
CA HIS A 126 -11.09 -15.64 -7.06
C HIS A 126 -10.53 -15.62 -5.63
N GLY A 127 -10.22 -14.44 -5.10
CA GLY A 127 -9.84 -14.26 -3.70
C GLY A 127 -11.01 -14.24 -2.71
N GLY A 128 -12.26 -14.27 -3.20
CA GLY A 128 -13.45 -14.01 -2.39
C GLY A 128 -13.44 -12.61 -1.76
N ILE A 129 -12.77 -11.64 -2.41
CA ILE A 129 -12.60 -10.28 -1.91
C ILE A 129 -13.76 -9.42 -2.41
N GLU A 130 -14.37 -8.68 -1.50
CA GLU A 130 -15.56 -7.85 -1.77
C GLU A 130 -15.43 -6.49 -1.08
N ARG A 131 -16.33 -5.57 -1.41
CA ARG A 131 -16.44 -4.30 -0.67
C ARG A 131 -16.77 -4.57 0.81
N PRO A 132 -16.11 -3.86 1.74
CA PRO A 132 -16.44 -3.96 3.15
C PRO A 132 -17.84 -3.40 3.42
N ARG A 133 -18.58 -4.06 4.31
CA ARG A 133 -19.82 -3.51 4.87
C ARG A 133 -19.47 -2.65 6.07
N THR A 134 -19.01 -1.43 5.82
CA THR A 134 -18.60 -0.50 6.87
C THR A 134 -19.20 0.89 6.67
N LYS A 135 -19.32 1.65 7.76
CA LYS A 135 -19.71 3.07 7.73
C LYS A 135 -18.55 4.00 8.08
N ILE A 136 -17.42 3.47 8.54
CA ILE A 136 -16.25 4.31 8.81
C ILE A 136 -15.59 4.71 7.49
N PRO A 137 -15.07 5.94 7.36
CA PRO A 137 -14.43 6.40 6.14
C PRO A 137 -13.18 5.57 5.82
N ILE A 138 -12.98 5.28 4.54
CA ILE A 138 -11.78 4.64 3.99
C ILE A 138 -11.06 5.65 3.10
N GLU A 139 -9.82 5.96 3.42
CA GLU A 139 -8.96 6.82 2.60
C GLU A 139 -7.89 5.98 1.92
N VAL A 140 -7.68 6.17 0.62
CA VAL A 140 -6.66 5.43 -0.16
C VAL A 140 -5.49 6.35 -0.45
N MET A 141 -4.30 5.95 0.00
CA MET A 141 -3.06 6.64 -0.32
C MET A 141 -2.59 6.30 -1.74
N PRO A 142 -1.79 7.17 -2.39
CA PRO A 142 -1.06 6.81 -3.58
C PRO A 142 -0.17 5.57 -3.35
N ALA A 143 0.10 4.85 -4.43
CA ALA A 143 1.14 3.83 -4.47
C ALA A 143 2.55 4.47 -4.42
N LEU A 144 3.61 3.69 -4.63
CA LEU A 144 4.98 4.20 -4.57
C LEU A 144 5.29 5.26 -5.63
N ASP A 145 4.70 5.15 -6.83
CA ASP A 145 4.79 6.13 -7.92
C ASP A 145 6.22 6.69 -8.10
N GLY A 146 6.37 8.02 -8.04
CA GLY A 146 7.61 8.75 -8.19
C GLY A 146 8.35 9.01 -6.87
N SER A 147 8.07 8.23 -5.81
CA SER A 147 8.58 8.50 -4.46
C SER A 147 10.12 8.53 -4.37
N ALA A 148 10.62 9.41 -3.51
CA ALA A 148 12.06 9.53 -3.26
C ALA A 148 12.62 8.30 -2.55
N GLU A 149 11.79 7.62 -1.76
CA GLU A 149 12.08 6.38 -1.04
C GLU A 149 12.34 5.23 -2.01
N LEU A 150 11.52 5.10 -3.07
CA LEU A 150 11.76 4.11 -4.12
C LEU A 150 13.11 4.37 -4.81
N ALA A 151 13.41 5.63 -5.14
CA ALA A 151 14.70 5.99 -5.72
C ALA A 151 15.88 5.72 -4.77
N ALA A 152 15.73 5.94 -3.47
CA ALA A 152 16.76 5.64 -2.49
C ALA A 152 17.05 4.14 -2.40
N VAL A 153 15.99 3.32 -2.29
CA VAL A 153 16.14 1.85 -2.23
C VAL A 153 16.79 1.32 -3.50
N LEU A 154 16.38 1.80 -4.68
CA LEU A 154 16.98 1.38 -5.95
C LEU A 154 18.45 1.81 -6.08
N ALA A 155 18.80 3.00 -5.61
CA ALA A 155 20.18 3.49 -5.57
C ALA A 155 21.07 2.61 -4.69
N ASP A 156 20.62 2.29 -3.47
CA ASP A 156 21.36 1.42 -2.54
C ASP A 156 21.60 0.03 -3.15
N ARG A 157 20.58 -0.53 -3.81
CA ARG A 157 20.69 -1.83 -4.49
C ARG A 157 21.63 -1.79 -5.68
N ALA A 158 21.59 -0.72 -6.48
CA ALA A 158 22.47 -0.59 -7.64
C ALA A 158 23.95 -0.44 -7.22
N LEU A 159 24.24 0.35 -6.18
CA LEU A 159 25.60 0.51 -5.65
C LEU A 159 26.13 -0.73 -4.94
N ALA A 160 25.25 -1.62 -4.46
CA ALA A 160 25.65 -2.92 -3.94
C ALA A 160 26.07 -3.91 -5.05
N LEU A 161 25.65 -3.67 -6.29
CA LEU A 161 25.95 -4.53 -7.45
C LEU A 161 27.17 -4.05 -8.24
N GLU A 162 27.46 -2.75 -8.22
CA GLU A 162 28.53 -2.13 -9.02
C GLU A 162 29.42 -1.23 -8.15
N SER A 163 30.73 -1.45 -8.26
CA SER A 163 31.76 -0.72 -7.52
C SER A 163 32.28 0.53 -8.24
N ASP A 164 32.16 0.60 -9.57
CA ASP A 164 32.47 1.77 -10.39
C ASP A 164 31.25 2.19 -11.24
N PRO A 165 30.27 2.90 -10.63
CA PRO A 165 29.05 3.28 -11.34
C PRO A 165 29.34 4.26 -12.49
N ARG A 166 30.40 5.07 -12.43
CA ARG A 166 30.68 6.11 -13.44
C ARG A 166 31.08 5.55 -14.80
N SER A 167 31.59 4.32 -14.85
CA SER A 167 31.90 3.62 -16.11
C SER A 167 30.74 2.82 -16.67
N HIS A 168 29.65 2.65 -15.91
CA HIS A 168 28.52 1.78 -16.27
C HIS A 168 27.22 2.55 -16.49
N GLY A 169 26.39 2.03 -17.40
CA GLY A 169 24.98 2.40 -17.49
C GLY A 169 24.13 1.50 -16.59
N LEU A 170 23.03 2.04 -16.06
CA LEU A 170 22.04 1.30 -15.27
C LEU A 170 20.70 1.30 -16.00
N VAL A 171 20.12 0.11 -16.19
CA VAL A 171 18.74 -0.03 -16.70
C VAL A 171 17.88 -0.63 -15.59
N LEU A 172 16.92 0.15 -15.11
CA LEU A 172 15.87 -0.27 -14.20
C LEU A 172 14.77 -0.95 -15.01
N VAL A 173 14.45 -2.20 -14.67
CA VAL A 173 13.46 -2.99 -15.41
C VAL A 173 12.25 -3.27 -14.54
N GLY A 174 11.09 -2.75 -14.95
CA GLY A 174 9.80 -3.01 -14.31
C GLY A 174 9.00 -4.11 -15.02
N HIS A 175 8.04 -4.70 -14.30
CA HIS A 175 7.04 -5.57 -14.92
C HIS A 175 6.19 -4.79 -15.94
N GLY A 176 5.57 -3.70 -15.49
CA GLY A 176 4.80 -2.78 -16.33
C GLY A 176 3.36 -3.23 -16.60
N PRO A 177 2.51 -2.29 -17.08
CA PRO A 177 1.09 -2.52 -17.31
C PRO A 177 0.79 -3.00 -18.75
N ASN A 178 -0.47 -3.37 -18.98
CA ASN A 178 -0.91 -3.97 -20.24
C ASN A 178 -1.32 -2.93 -21.28
N SER A 179 -1.91 -1.80 -20.89
CA SER A 179 -2.34 -0.76 -21.83
C SER A 179 -1.23 0.25 -22.15
N ALA A 180 -1.36 0.97 -23.27
CA ALA A 180 -0.40 2.01 -23.64
C ALA A 180 -0.55 3.26 -22.75
N GLU A 181 -1.77 3.54 -22.33
CA GLU A 181 -2.18 4.64 -21.47
C GLU A 181 -1.58 4.48 -20.07
N GLU A 182 -1.75 3.30 -19.44
CA GLU A 182 -1.11 3.01 -18.15
C GLU A 182 0.40 3.01 -18.30
N TYR A 183 0.95 2.45 -19.39
CA TYR A 183 2.40 2.48 -19.63
C TYR A 183 2.94 3.92 -19.63
N ALA A 184 2.28 4.83 -20.35
CA ALA A 184 2.65 6.24 -20.37
C ALA A 184 2.58 6.86 -18.97
N ALA A 185 1.51 6.57 -18.22
CA ALA A 185 1.31 7.09 -16.87
C ALA A 185 2.35 6.56 -15.86
N TRP A 186 2.75 5.29 -15.96
CA TRP A 186 3.84 4.74 -15.15
C TRP A 186 5.18 5.40 -15.52
N MET A 187 5.45 5.59 -16.82
CA MET A 187 6.70 6.20 -17.28
C MET A 187 6.84 7.66 -16.84
N GLN A 188 5.75 8.40 -16.65
CA GLN A 188 5.79 9.74 -16.07
C GLN A 188 6.39 9.74 -14.66
N HIS A 189 6.02 8.78 -13.82
CA HIS A 189 6.53 8.68 -12.45
C HIS A 189 7.91 8.00 -12.37
N LEU A 190 8.10 6.89 -13.09
CA LEU A 190 9.33 6.10 -12.97
C LEU A 190 10.54 6.77 -13.63
N ARG A 191 10.35 7.67 -14.61
CA ARG A 191 11.46 8.50 -15.12
C ARG A 191 12.01 9.43 -14.04
N VAL A 192 11.14 10.01 -13.20
CA VAL A 192 11.57 10.83 -12.05
C VAL A 192 12.38 10.00 -11.06
N VAL A 193 11.98 8.75 -10.83
CA VAL A 193 12.72 7.78 -10.01
C VAL A 193 14.10 7.50 -10.63
N ALA A 194 14.16 7.16 -11.91
CA ALA A 194 15.42 6.89 -12.63
C ALA A 194 16.38 8.09 -12.57
N ASP A 195 15.88 9.31 -12.80
CA ASP A 195 16.67 10.54 -12.69
C ASP A 195 17.19 10.74 -11.27
N SER A 196 16.37 10.46 -10.26
CA SER A 196 16.80 10.53 -8.86
C SER A 196 17.83 9.46 -8.53
N VAL A 197 17.73 8.25 -9.09
CA VAL A 197 18.73 7.20 -8.91
C VAL A 197 20.06 7.67 -9.52
N GLY A 198 20.05 8.22 -10.74
CA GLY A 198 21.25 8.76 -11.38
C GLY A 198 21.95 9.82 -10.52
N ARG A 199 21.18 10.78 -9.98
CA ARG A 199 21.72 11.81 -9.06
C ARG A 199 22.31 11.24 -7.77
N ARG A 200 21.78 10.13 -7.25
CA ARG A 200 22.22 9.50 -5.98
C ARG A 200 23.44 8.60 -6.15
N THR A 201 23.61 8.01 -7.32
CA THR A 201 24.57 6.92 -7.55
C THR A 201 25.77 7.34 -8.38
N GLY A 202 25.60 8.32 -9.27
CA GLY A 202 26.63 8.69 -10.24
C GLY A 202 26.82 7.67 -11.36
N PHE A 203 25.86 6.77 -11.60
CA PHE A 203 25.85 5.97 -12.84
C PHE A 203 25.90 6.90 -14.05
N ARG A 204 26.63 6.49 -15.09
CA ARG A 204 26.84 7.33 -16.27
C ARG A 204 25.53 7.70 -16.96
N ASP A 205 24.63 6.73 -17.09
CA ASP A 205 23.27 6.90 -17.60
C ASP A 205 22.35 5.97 -16.83
N VAL A 206 21.16 6.46 -16.46
CA VAL A 206 20.14 5.66 -15.77
C VAL A 206 18.86 5.71 -16.57
N ARG A 207 18.41 4.54 -17.02
CA ARG A 207 17.21 4.37 -17.84
C ARG A 207 16.22 3.47 -17.14
N VAL A 208 14.95 3.61 -17.48
CA VAL A 208 13.89 2.74 -17.01
C VAL A 208 13.08 2.27 -18.20
N GLU A 209 12.72 0.99 -18.21
CA GLU A 209 11.88 0.38 -19.22
C GLU A 209 11.12 -0.81 -18.61
N MET A 210 10.15 -1.37 -19.33
CA MET A 210 9.27 -2.42 -18.82
C MET A 210 9.19 -3.61 -19.77
N VAL A 211 9.00 -4.81 -19.20
CA VAL A 211 8.86 -6.06 -19.97
C VAL A 211 7.44 -6.25 -20.50
N ARG A 212 6.44 -5.79 -19.74
CA ARG A 212 4.99 -5.95 -20.00
C ARG A 212 4.62 -7.42 -20.23
N GLU A 213 5.00 -8.28 -19.28
CA GLU A 213 4.91 -9.74 -19.40
C GLU A 213 3.47 -10.22 -19.62
N ASP A 214 2.49 -9.58 -18.97
CA ASP A 214 1.07 -9.95 -19.07
C ASP A 214 0.34 -9.30 -20.25
N ALA A 215 1.03 -8.49 -21.06
CA ALA A 215 0.41 -7.79 -22.18
C ALA A 215 0.19 -8.74 -23.37
N PRO A 216 -0.73 -8.41 -24.30
CA PRO A 216 -0.90 -9.18 -25.53
C PRO A 216 0.43 -9.42 -26.25
N ALA A 217 0.61 -10.62 -26.82
CA ALA A 217 1.91 -11.08 -27.33
C ALA A 217 2.64 -10.07 -28.25
N PRO A 218 1.99 -9.33 -29.18
CA PRO A 218 2.66 -8.30 -29.97
C PRO A 218 3.20 -7.14 -29.13
N VAL A 219 2.46 -6.72 -28.11
CA VAL A 219 2.81 -5.62 -27.21
C VAL A 219 4.02 -6.00 -26.35
N ARG A 220 4.00 -7.21 -25.78
CA ARG A 220 5.13 -7.76 -25.02
C ARG A 220 6.37 -7.89 -25.91
N ALA A 221 6.22 -8.44 -27.12
CA ALA A 221 7.34 -8.60 -28.05
C ALA A 221 8.00 -7.26 -28.40
N GLU A 222 7.19 -6.21 -28.60
CA GLU A 222 7.70 -4.86 -28.81
C GLU A 222 8.45 -4.32 -27.58
N ALA A 223 7.89 -4.49 -26.38
CA ALA A 223 8.51 -4.03 -25.13
C ALA A 223 9.86 -4.70 -24.88
N VAL A 224 9.94 -6.02 -25.07
CA VAL A 224 11.20 -6.79 -24.97
C VAL A 224 12.22 -6.32 -26.00
N ARG A 225 11.80 -6.06 -27.24
CA ARG A 225 12.70 -5.53 -28.28
C ARG A 225 13.23 -4.15 -27.88
N ARG A 226 12.38 -3.21 -27.44
CA ARG A 226 12.80 -1.88 -26.99
C ARG A 226 13.78 -1.95 -25.82
N LEU A 227 13.55 -2.85 -24.87
CA LEU A 227 14.48 -3.07 -23.75
C LEU A 227 15.85 -3.59 -24.24
N ARG A 228 15.87 -4.54 -25.19
CA ARG A 228 17.13 -5.04 -25.78
C ARG A 228 17.86 -3.95 -26.54
N ASP A 229 17.16 -3.20 -27.39
CA ASP A 229 17.74 -2.09 -28.15
C ASP A 229 18.33 -1.03 -27.21
N LEU A 230 17.68 -0.77 -26.07
CA LEU A 230 18.17 0.13 -25.03
C LEU A 230 19.47 -0.38 -24.39
N VAL A 231 19.53 -1.67 -24.03
CA VAL A 231 20.73 -2.29 -23.46
C VAL A 231 21.88 -2.28 -24.47
N ASP A 232 21.62 -2.64 -25.72
CA ASP A 232 22.62 -2.64 -26.80
C ASP A 232 23.15 -1.21 -27.05
N LEU A 233 22.29 -0.20 -27.00
CA LEU A 233 22.69 1.19 -27.12
C LEU A 233 23.59 1.61 -25.95
N GLN A 234 23.23 1.25 -24.71
CA GLN A 234 24.05 1.55 -23.54
C GLN A 234 25.43 0.90 -23.61
N ALA A 235 25.50 -0.34 -24.08
CA ALA A 235 26.75 -1.10 -24.23
C ALA A 235 27.67 -0.56 -25.34
N ARG A 236 27.13 0.15 -26.34
CA ARG A 236 27.94 0.81 -27.39
C ARG A 236 28.47 2.18 -26.97
N LEU A 237 27.87 2.76 -25.94
CA LEU A 237 28.25 4.05 -25.37
C LEU A 237 29.18 3.90 -24.14
N THR A 238 29.39 2.68 -23.64
CA THR A 238 30.45 2.23 -22.70
C THR A 238 31.68 1.77 -23.47
#